data_AF-A0A0F9Q5S9-F1
#
_entry.id   AF-A0A0F9Q5S9-F1
#
_cell.length_a   1.000
_cell.length_b   1.000
_cell.length_c   1.000
_cell.angle_alpha   90.00
_cell.angle_beta   90.00
_cell.angle_gamma   90.00
#
_symmetry.space_group_name_H-M   'P 1'
#
loop_
_entity.id
_entity.type
_entity.pdbx_description
1 polymer ?
#
loop_
_entity_poly.entity_id
_entity_poly.type
_entity_poly.pdbx_seq_one_letter_code
_entity_poly.pdbx_strand_id
1 'polypeptide(L)' 'MSFIMTYYTSKSNSLWPAVIFHAVSNVYVQKIFPPLTSKIEGYEHWLGEYGIMFAIVTLSFGLYFWRKAEKENL' A
#
# COMPACT_ATOMS: atom_id res chain seq x y z
N MET A 1 -3.96 1.50 2.61
CA MET A 1 -2.72 2.29 2.82
C MET A 1 -2.68 2.98 4.19
N SER A 2 -3.79 3.56 4.69
CA SER A 2 -3.80 4.42 5.89
C SER A 2 -3.16 3.81 7.14
N PHE A 3 -3.50 2.57 7.52
CA PHE A 3 -2.92 1.91 8.70
C PHE A 3 -1.38 1.81 8.67
N ILE A 4 -0.83 1.55 7.49
CA ILE A 4 0.62 1.43 7.28
C ILE A 4 1.29 2.81 7.45
N MET A 5 0.70 3.84 6.83
CA MET A 5 1.19 5.21 6.92
C MET A 5 1.09 5.78 8.33
N THR A 6 -0.03 5.54 9.03
CA THR A 6 -0.21 5.92 10.42
C THR A 6 0.79 5.23 11.31
N TYR A 7 0.99 3.91 11.18
CA TYR A 7 2.02 3.19 11.92
C TYR A 7 3.41 3.82 11.74
N TYR A 8 3.82 4.08 10.49
CA TYR A 8 5.11 4.71 10.24
C TYR A 8 5.20 6.11 10.86
N THR A 9 4.14 6.91 10.73
CA THR A 9 4.09 8.26 11.30
C THR A 9 4.23 8.24 12.83
N SER A 10 3.43 7.41 13.51
CA SER A 10 3.48 7.24 14.97
C SER A 10 4.83 6.68 15.42
N LYS A 11 5.37 5.67 14.72
CA LYS A 11 6.63 5.03 15.10
C LYS A 11 7.83 5.95 14.98
N SER A 12 7.91 6.73 13.90
CA SER A 12 9.05 7.62 13.65
C SER A 12 8.88 9.03 14.18
N ASN A 13 7.69 9.37 14.69
CA ASN A 13 7.30 10.74 15.03
C ASN A 13 7.61 11.76 13.90
N SER A 14 7.36 11.33 12.66
CA SER A 14 7.71 12.05 11.43
C SER A 14 6.81 11.61 10.29
N LEU A 15 6.36 12.56 9.46
CA LEU A 15 5.52 12.28 8.31
C LEU A 15 6.31 11.71 7.11
N TRP A 16 7.63 11.92 7.07
CA TRP A 16 8.45 11.58 5.91
C TRP A 16 8.40 10.10 5.51
N PRO A 17 8.46 9.13 6.44
CA PRO A 17 8.36 7.72 6.08
C PRO A 17 7.02 7.37 5.42
N ALA A 18 5.91 7.95 5.89
CA ALA A 18 4.60 7.76 5.28
C ALA A 18 4.51 8.38 3.87
N VAL A 19 5.07 9.58 3.69
CA VAL A 19 5.13 10.26 2.39
C VAL A 19 5.93 9.46 1.37
N ILE A 20 7.13 8.98 1.75
CA ILE A 20 7.99 8.18 0.88
C ILE A 20 7.28 6.86 0.52
N PHE A 21 6.71 6.18 1.51
CA PHE A 21 5.96 4.95 1.28
C PHE A 21 4.80 5.15 0.29
N HIS A 22 4.02 6.21 0.44
CA HIS A 22 2.92 6.54 -0.46
C HIS A 22 3.43 6.84 -1.88
N ALA A 23 4.43 7.70 -2.01
CA ALA A 23 5.00 8.07 -3.31
C ALA A 23 5.54 6.86 -4.07
N VAL A 24 6.33 6.01 -3.40
CA VAL A 24 6.87 4.78 -4.00
C VAL A 24 5.74 3.83 -4.38
N SER A 25 4.75 3.63 -3.51
CA SER A 25 3.60 2.76 -3.81
C SER A 25 2.86 3.19 -5.08
N ASN A 26 2.66 4.49 -5.27
CA ASN A 26 2.01 5.00 -6.48
C ASN A 26 2.84 4.76 -7.74
N VAL A 27 4.18 4.89 -7.66
CA VAL A 27 5.06 4.55 -8.79
C VAL A 27 4.89 3.08 -9.18
N TYR A 28 4.85 2.16 -8.22
CA TYR A 28 4.65 0.74 -8.52
C TYR A 28 3.28 0.47 -9.15
N VAL A 29 2.21 0.97 -8.52
CA VAL A 29 0.83 0.69 -8.94
C VAL A 29 0.48 1.32 -10.28
N GLN A 30 0.98 2.53 -10.56
CA GLN A 30 0.60 3.28 -11.76
C GLN A 30 1.59 3.14 -12.91
N LYS A 31 2.89 2.96 -12.63
CA LYS A 31 3.94 3.03 -13.66
C LYS A 31 4.67 1.72 -13.89
N ILE A 32 4.86 0.89 -12.87
CA ILE A 32 5.63 -0.35 -12.99
C ILE A 32 4.72 -1.54 -13.32
N PHE A 33 3.67 -1.78 -12.53
CA PHE A 33 2.81 -2.95 -12.74
C PHE A 33 2.01 -2.89 -14.05
N PRO A 34 1.36 -1.77 -14.44
CA PRO A 34 0.55 -1.74 -15.65
C PRO A 34 1.27 -2.23 -16.92
N PRO A 35 2.48 -1.76 -17.29
CA PRO A 35 3.16 -2.27 -18.48
C PRO A 35 3.63 -3.72 -18.36
N LEU A 36 3.76 -4.27 -17.15
CA LEU A 36 4.18 -5.65 -16.92
C LEU A 36 3.02 -6.64 -17.06
N THR A 37 1.80 -6.22 -16.73
CA THR A 37 0.64 -7.11 -16.60
C THR A 37 -0.50 -6.81 -17.58
N SER A 38 -0.43 -5.72 -18.35
CA SER A 38 -1.44 -5.35 -19.36
C SER A 38 -1.59 -6.33 -20.54
N LYS A 39 -0.70 -7.33 -20.64
CA LYS A 39 -0.77 -8.37 -21.67
C LYS A 39 -1.73 -9.52 -21.31
N ILE A 40 -2.28 -9.51 -20.10
CA ILE A 40 -3.16 -10.55 -19.58
C ILE A 40 -4.61 -10.12 -19.77
N GLU A 41 -5.48 -10.98 -20.31
CA GLU A 41 -6.90 -10.67 -20.44
C GLU A 41 -7.56 -10.38 -19.07
N GLY A 42 -8.42 -9.35 -19.03
CA GLY A 42 -9.12 -8.93 -17.81
C GLY A 42 -8.26 -8.17 -16.80
N TYR A 43 -7.04 -7.75 -17.16
CA TYR A 43 -6.12 -7.03 -16.26
C TYR A 43 -6.72 -5.78 -15.61
N GLU A 44 -7.68 -5.14 -16.27
CA GLU A 44 -8.29 -3.88 -15.86
C GLU A 44 -9.08 -3.95 -14.55
N HIS A 45 -9.55 -5.13 -14.15
CA HIS A 45 -10.18 -5.34 -12.84
C HIS A 45 -9.16 -5.62 -11.74
N TRP A 46 -7.95 -6.03 -12.10
CA TRP A 46 -6.90 -6.43 -11.17
C TRP A 46 -5.91 -5.31 -10.86
N LEU A 47 -5.66 -4.41 -11.80
CA LEU A 47 -4.60 -3.40 -11.75
C LEU A 47 -5.10 -2.00 -11.38
N GLY A 48 -4.14 -1.13 -11.05
CA GLY A 48 -4.39 0.27 -10.72
C GLY A 48 -4.87 0.47 -9.28
N GLU A 49 -5.21 1.71 -8.96
CA GLU A 49 -5.59 2.13 -7.60
C GLU A 49 -6.92 1.55 -7.13
N TYR A 50 -7.78 1.18 -8.08
CA TYR A 50 -9.09 0.58 -7.82
C TYR A 50 -9.11 -0.92 -8.12
N GLY A 51 -7.96 -1.51 -8.45
CA GLY A 51 -7.85 -2.92 -8.78
C GLY A 51 -8.02 -3.83 -7.57
N ILE A 52 -8.59 -5.02 -7.79
CA ILE A 52 -8.82 -6.03 -6.76
C ILE A 52 -7.50 -6.43 -6.08
N MET A 53 -6.41 -6.55 -6.83
CA MET A 53 -5.10 -6.90 -6.28
C MET A 53 -4.62 -5.85 -5.27
N PHE A 54 -4.79 -4.57 -5.61
CA PHE A 54 -4.39 -3.47 -4.73
C PHE A 54 -5.21 -3.47 -3.44
N ALA A 55 -6.51 -3.73 -3.52
CA ALA A 55 -7.37 -3.86 -2.34
C ALA A 55 -6.92 -5.02 -1.41
N ILE A 56 -6.68 -6.21 -1.97
CA ILE A 56 -6.27 -7.39 -1.19
C ILE A 56 -4.93 -7.15 -0.48
N VAL A 57 -3.92 -6.65 -1.21
CA VAL A 57 -2.58 -6.42 -0.64
C VAL A 57 -2.63 -5.30 0.41
N THR A 58 -3.31 -4.19 0.14
CA THR A 58 -3.36 -3.09 1.11
C THR A 58 -4.16 -3.45 2.36
N LEU A 59 -5.19 -4.30 2.24
CA LEU A 59 -5.94 -4.82 3.38
C LEU A 59 -5.10 -5.78 4.23
N SER A 60 -4.40 -6.73 3.61
CA SER A 60 -3.58 -7.72 4.35
C SER A 60 -2.45 -7.04 5.12
N PHE A 61 -1.71 -6.13 4.49
CA PHE A 61 -0.70 -5.34 5.18
C PHE A 61 -1.32 -4.36 6.19
N GLY A 62 -2.49 -3.79 5.89
CA GLY A 62 -3.23 -2.94 6.82
C GLY A 62 -3.54 -3.65 8.14
N LEU A 63 -4.07 -4.88 8.08
CA LEU A 63 -4.34 -5.71 9.26
C LEU A 63 -3.06 -6.11 10.01
N TYR A 64 -1.98 -6.40 9.28
CA TYR A 64 -0.68 -6.69 9.89
C TYR A 64 -0.15 -5.50 10.69
N PHE A 65 -0.12 -4.31 10.08
CA PHE A 65 0.40 -3.10 10.73
C PHE A 65 -0.52 -2.59 11.84
N TRP A 66 -1.84 -2.79 11.73
CA TRP A 66 -2.77 -2.56 12.84
C TRP A 66 -2.36 -3.38 14.07
N ARG A 67 -2.26 -4.70 13.92
CA ARG A 67 -1.89 -5.59 15.03
C ARG A 67 -0.50 -5.31 15.58
N LYS A 68 0.40 -4.86 14.70
CA LYS A 68 1.75 -4.44 15.09
C LYS A 68 1.73 -3.17 15.93
N ALA A 69 0.92 -2.17 15.56
CA ALA A 69 0.73 -0.94 16.33
C ALA A 69 0.19 -1.24 17.73
N GLU A 70 -0.86 -2.07 17.83
CA GLU A 70 -1.42 -2.48 19.13
C GLU A 70 -0.37 -3.14 20.03
N LYS A 71 0.44 -4.05 19.50
CA LYS A 71 1.51 -4.71 20.26
C LYS A 71 2.60 -3.76 20.74
N GLU A 72 2.84 -2.68 20.00
CA GLU A 72 3.85 -1.67 20.31
C GLU A 72 3.29 -0.50 21.12
N ASN A 73 1.99 -0.51 21.45
CA ASN A 73 1.25 0.59 22.08
C ASN A 73 1.42 1.93 21.35
N LEU A 74 1.26 1.90 20.02
CA LEU A 74 1.34 3.06 19.12
C LEU A 74 -0.04 3.53 18.62
#